data_AF-A0A832NIW6-F1
#
_entry.id   AF-A0A832NIW6-F1
#
_cell.length_a   1.000
_cell.length_b   1.000
_cell.length_c   1.000
_cell.angle_alpha   90.00
_cell.angle_beta   90.00
_cell.angle_gamma   90.00
#
_symmetry.space_group_name_H-M   'P 1'
#
loop_
_entity.id
_entity.type
_entity.pdbx_description
1 polymer ?
#
loop_
_entity_poly.entity_id
_entity_poly.type
_entity_poly.pdbx_seq_one_letter_code
_entity_poly.pdbx_strand_id
1 'polypeptide(L)'
;MINNILRYFVKIHHCMVDSPPYNGGVEMKYHPREIRTLLERLLKQTPVVVVSGLRQSGKSTSLRHEPVLVEGRRYLTLDNFDVADQARREPRQLVTSAPKLALDEIQRVPELFLPVKQAVDEDRRPGRFV
;
A
#
# COMPACT_ATOMS: atom_id res chain seq x y z
N MET A 1 22.40 6.06 6.27
CA MET A 1 21.97 4.67 6.00
C MET A 1 20.56 4.56 5.36
N ILE A 2 19.85 5.67 5.10
CA ILE A 2 18.49 5.70 4.51
C ILE A 2 18.50 5.57 2.97
N ASN A 3 19.59 5.96 2.30
CA ASN A 3 19.65 6.07 0.84
C ASN A 3 19.54 4.72 0.08
N ASN A 4 19.79 3.58 0.72
CA ASN A 4 19.72 2.26 0.06
C ASN A 4 18.34 1.59 0.17
N ILE A 5 17.45 2.12 1.01
CA ILE A 5 16.06 1.65 1.16
C ILE A 5 15.24 2.07 -0.07
N LEU A 6 15.46 3.27 -0.60
CA LEU A 6 14.71 3.84 -1.73
C LEU A 6 14.85 3.07 -3.06
N ARG A 7 15.87 2.21 -3.23
CA ARG A 7 16.01 1.39 -4.45
C ARG A 7 14.86 0.40 -4.66
N TYR A 8 14.15 0.04 -3.59
CA TYR A 8 13.08 -0.94 -3.64
C TYR A 8 11.70 -0.33 -3.82
N PHE A 9 11.55 0.98 -3.59
CA PHE A 9 10.26 1.65 -3.57
C PHE A 9 10.07 2.46 -4.85
N VAL A 10 9.18 2.02 -5.73
CA VAL A 10 8.65 2.90 -6.76
C VAL A 10 7.58 3.79 -6.11
N LYS A 11 7.94 5.06 -5.88
CA LYS A 11 7.03 6.05 -5.32
C LYS A 11 6.19 6.68 -6.42
N ILE A 12 4.88 6.48 -6.35
CA ILE A 12 3.93 7.17 -7.23
C ILE A 12 3.48 8.45 -6.50
N HIS A 13 3.70 9.61 -7.13
CA HIS A 13 3.14 10.89 -6.72
C HIS A 13 1.95 11.18 -7.63
N HIS A 14 0.72 10.97 -7.16
CA HIS A 14 -0.46 11.31 -7.97
C HIS A 14 -1.53 12.02 -7.14
N CYS A 15 -1.98 13.16 -7.64
CA CYS A 15 -3.13 13.88 -7.14
C CYS A 15 -4.36 13.24 -7.78
N MET A 16 -5.15 12.51 -7.00
CA MET A 16 -6.40 11.95 -7.50
C MET A 16 -7.52 12.94 -7.18
N VAL A 17 -8.00 13.65 -8.20
CA VAL A 17 -9.10 14.62 -8.08
C VAL A 17 -10.41 13.83 -8.06
N ASP A 18 -11.15 13.91 -6.95
CA ASP A 18 -12.52 13.39 -6.88
C ASP A 18 -13.45 14.36 -7.63
N SER A 19 -14.31 13.82 -8.51
CA SER A 19 -15.37 14.58 -9.19
C SER A 19 -16.49 14.97 -8.20
N PRO A 20 -17.16 16.14 -8.37
CA PRO A 20 -17.97 16.78 -7.32
C PRO A 20 -19.27 16.03 -6.97
N PRO A 21 -19.90 16.34 -5.81
CA PRO A 21 -20.99 15.54 -5.27
C PRO A 21 -22.28 15.74 -6.09
N TYR A 22 -22.96 14.65 -6.42
CA TYR A 22 -24.31 14.71 -6.96
C TYR A 22 -25.32 14.30 -5.88
N ASN A 23 -26.23 15.22 -5.56
CA ASN A 23 -27.36 15.00 -4.65
C ASN A 23 -28.32 13.95 -5.23
N GLY A 24 -28.75 13.01 -4.39
CA GLY A 24 -29.93 12.19 -4.61
C GLY A 24 -29.63 10.73 -4.93
N GLY A 25 -29.53 9.90 -3.88
CA GLY A 25 -29.73 8.45 -3.88
C GLY A 25 -29.16 7.68 -5.07
N VAL A 26 -27.86 7.36 -5.06
CA VAL A 26 -27.27 6.41 -6.02
C VAL A 26 -26.25 5.52 -5.31
N GLU A 27 -26.33 4.23 -5.59
CA GLU A 27 -25.35 3.20 -5.26
C GLU A 27 -23.92 3.70 -5.55
N MET A 28 -23.01 3.61 -4.57
CA MET A 28 -21.62 4.07 -4.68
C MET A 28 -20.84 3.22 -5.69
N LYS A 29 -20.98 3.54 -6.98
CA LYS A 29 -20.30 2.87 -8.07
C LYS A 29 -18.82 3.28 -8.04
N TYR A 30 -17.95 2.31 -7.74
CA TYR A 30 -16.52 2.49 -7.82
C TYR A 30 -16.12 2.81 -9.27
N HIS A 31 -15.54 3.99 -9.51
CA HIS A 31 -14.95 4.34 -10.80
C HIS A 31 -13.47 3.90 -10.82
N PRO A 32 -13.07 3.00 -11.73
CA PRO A 32 -11.68 2.60 -11.89
C PRO A 32 -10.80 3.82 -12.13
N ARG A 33 -9.73 3.95 -11.36
CA ARG A 33 -8.88 5.15 -11.45
C ARG A 33 -7.82 4.98 -12.55
N GLU A 34 -7.39 6.06 -13.20
CA GLU A 34 -6.36 6.01 -14.26
C GLU A 34 -5.04 5.36 -13.78
N ILE A 35 -4.76 5.45 -12.48
CA ILE A 35 -3.59 4.86 -11.84
C ILE A 35 -3.63 3.32 -11.80
N ARG A 36 -4.80 2.70 -12.00
CA ARG A 36 -4.97 1.24 -11.93
C ARG A 36 -4.01 0.52 -12.87
N THR A 37 -3.97 0.91 -14.15
CA THR A 37 -3.10 0.28 -15.16
C THR A 37 -1.62 0.40 -14.77
N LEU A 38 -1.23 1.54 -14.19
CA LEU A 38 0.12 1.75 -13.71
C LEU A 38 0.43 0.87 -12.50
N LEU A 39 -0.48 0.77 -11.53
CA LEU A 39 -0.35 -0.10 -10.35
C LEU A 39 -0.24 -1.57 -10.75
N GLU A 40 -1.11 -2.05 -11.65
CA GLU A 40 -1.05 -3.41 -12.19
C GLU A 40 0.29 -3.70 -12.85
N ARG A 41 0.82 -2.76 -13.64
CA ARG A 41 2.14 -2.91 -14.27
C ARG A 41 3.25 -2.97 -13.22
N LEU A 42 3.25 -2.05 -12.26
CA LEU A 42 4.31 -1.96 -11.24
C LEU A 42 4.30 -3.16 -10.30
N LEU A 43 3.13 -3.62 -9.87
CA LEU A 43 2.98 -4.79 -9.00
C LEU A 43 3.43 -6.10 -9.69
N LYS A 44 3.45 -6.13 -11.03
CA LYS A 44 4.01 -7.27 -11.79
C LYS A 44 5.53 -7.20 -11.97
N GLN A 45 6.15 -6.03 -11.79
CA GLN A 45 7.56 -5.79 -12.11
C GLN A 45 8.44 -5.54 -10.88
N THR A 46 7.84 -5.12 -9.77
CA THR A 46 8.57 -4.64 -8.59
C THR A 46 8.06 -5.32 -7.33
N PRO A 47 8.94 -5.66 -6.38
CA PRO A 47 8.52 -6.29 -5.13
C PRO A 47 7.76 -5.34 -4.20
N VAL A 48 8.03 -4.03 -4.30
CA VAL A 48 7.38 -3.01 -3.48
C VAL A 48 6.92 -1.85 -4.36
N VAL A 49 5.66 -1.47 -4.18
CA VAL A 49 5.09 -0.24 -4.74
C VAL A 49 4.74 0.68 -3.58
N VAL A 50 4.98 1.99 -3.71
CA VAL A 50 4.51 2.97 -2.72
C VAL A 50 3.51 3.88 -3.36
N VAL A 51 2.31 3.88 -2.80
CA VAL A 51 1.26 4.82 -3.19
C VAL A 51 1.33 6.02 -2.26
N SER A 52 1.65 7.20 -2.81
CA SER A 52 1.67 8.45 -2.06
C SER A 52 0.86 9.55 -2.77
N GLY A 53 0.25 10.44 -2.00
CA GLY A 53 -0.56 11.53 -2.55
C GLY A 53 -1.13 12.43 -1.46
N LEU A 54 -1.67 13.58 -1.84
CA LEU A 54 -2.22 14.59 -0.94
C LEU A 54 -3.32 14.01 -0.03
N ARG A 55 -3.49 14.54 1.19
CA ARG A 55 -4.61 14.16 2.07
C ARG A 55 -5.94 14.37 1.32
N GLN A 56 -6.93 13.51 1.60
CA GLN A 56 -8.29 13.57 1.02
C GLN A 56 -8.42 13.26 -0.49
N SER A 57 -7.45 12.59 -1.11
CA SER A 57 -7.54 12.16 -2.52
C SER A 57 -8.11 10.74 -2.74
N GLY A 58 -8.89 10.18 -1.80
CA GLY A 58 -9.50 8.84 -1.94
C GLY A 58 -8.55 7.61 -1.99
N LYS A 59 -7.30 7.71 -1.49
CA LYS A 59 -6.29 6.63 -1.54
C LYS A 59 -6.70 5.34 -0.83
N SER A 60 -7.21 5.46 0.40
CA SER A 60 -7.65 4.28 1.18
C SER A 60 -8.88 3.61 0.55
N THR A 61 -9.72 4.36 -0.17
CA THR A 61 -10.82 3.81 -0.98
C THR A 61 -10.27 3.00 -2.16
N SER A 62 -9.27 3.49 -2.89
CA SER A 62 -8.64 2.68 -3.95
C SER A 62 -7.94 1.43 -3.44
N LEU A 63 -7.23 1.49 -2.31
CA LEU A 63 -6.60 0.31 -1.70
C LEU A 63 -7.60 -0.79 -1.30
N ARG A 64 -8.84 -0.41 -0.99
CA ARG A 64 -9.90 -1.34 -0.57
C ARG A 64 -10.78 -1.84 -1.71
N HIS A 65 -10.78 -1.18 -2.87
CA HIS A 65 -11.71 -1.47 -3.96
C HIS A 65 -11.03 -1.81 -5.29
N GLU A 66 -9.76 -1.45 -5.51
CA GLU A 66 -9.03 -1.92 -6.70
C GLU A 66 -8.71 -3.42 -6.57
N PRO A 67 -9.21 -4.28 -7.48
CA PRO A 67 -8.97 -5.73 -7.40
C PRO A 67 -7.49 -6.10 -7.30
N VAL A 68 -6.62 -5.36 -7.98
CA VAL A 68 -5.16 -5.59 -7.95
C VAL A 68 -4.53 -5.35 -6.57
N LEU A 69 -5.16 -4.53 -5.73
CA LEU A 69 -4.71 -4.22 -4.37
C LEU A 69 -5.36 -5.13 -3.33
N VAL A 70 -6.51 -5.73 -3.64
CA VAL A 70 -7.28 -6.57 -2.72
C VAL A 70 -7.01 -8.07 -2.91
N GLU A 71 -6.84 -8.51 -4.16
CA GLU A 71 -6.80 -9.94 -4.48
C GLU A 71 -5.52 -10.62 -3.98
N GLY A 72 -5.70 -11.62 -3.11
CA GLY A 72 -4.61 -12.42 -2.54
C GLY A 72 -3.65 -11.64 -1.65
N ARG A 73 -4.06 -10.46 -1.16
CA ARG A 73 -3.23 -9.56 -0.36
C ARG A 73 -3.90 -9.27 0.98
N ARG A 74 -3.14 -9.42 2.06
CA ARG A 74 -3.62 -9.05 3.40
C ARG A 74 -3.44 -7.55 3.59
N TYR A 75 -4.54 -6.84 3.85
CA TYR A 75 -4.53 -5.40 4.17
C TYR A 75 -4.35 -5.20 5.68
N LEU A 76 -3.36 -4.39 6.04
CA LEU A 76 -3.07 -3.98 7.41
C LEU A 76 -3.00 -2.45 7.45
N THR A 77 -3.74 -1.84 8.36
CA THR A 77 -3.67 -0.39 8.59
C THR A 77 -2.98 -0.09 9.92
N LEU A 78 -1.94 0.74 9.89
CA LEU A 78 -1.23 1.18 11.10
C LEU A 78 -1.95 2.33 11.84
N ASP A 79 -3.13 2.73 11.35
CA ASP A 79 -4.07 3.50 12.15
C ASP A 79 -4.72 2.63 13.25
N ASN A 80 -4.80 1.31 13.05
CA ASN A 80 -5.24 0.38 14.08
C ASN A 80 -4.13 0.24 15.13
N PHE A 81 -4.49 0.52 16.39
CA PHE A 81 -3.57 0.51 17.52
C PHE A 81 -2.91 -0.86 17.72
N ASP A 82 -3.66 -1.96 17.62
CA ASP A 82 -3.15 -3.31 17.84
C ASP A 82 -2.16 -3.72 16.74
N VAL A 83 -2.47 -3.36 15.48
CA VAL A 83 -1.57 -3.60 14.34
C VAL A 83 -0.29 -2.77 14.49
N ALA A 84 -0.41 -1.51 14.93
CA ALA A 84 0.74 -0.65 15.16
C ALA A 84 1.60 -1.13 16.35
N ASP A 85 0.99 -1.63 17.43
CA ASP A 85 1.72 -2.22 18.56
C ASP A 85 2.46 -3.49 18.13
N GLN A 86 1.78 -4.39 17.40
CA GLN A 86 2.40 -5.59 16.83
C GLN A 86 3.57 -5.22 15.89
N ALA A 87 3.39 -4.22 15.03
CA ALA A 87 4.42 -3.75 14.12
C ALA A 87 5.67 -3.26 14.86
N ARG A 88 5.51 -2.63 16.03
CA ARG A 88 6.63 -2.14 16.84
C ARG A 88 7.32 -3.25 17.61
N ARG A 89 6.56 -4.20 18.16
CA ARG A 89 7.09 -5.28 19.01
C ARG A 89 7.69 -6.41 18.18
N GLU A 90 7.02 -6.82 17.11
CA GLU A 90 7.38 -7.98 16.31
C GLU A 90 7.32 -7.67 14.80
N PRO A 91 8.10 -6.69 14.30
CA PRO A 91 7.99 -6.20 12.93
C PRO A 91 8.23 -7.29 11.88
N ARG A 92 9.17 -8.21 12.14
CA ARG A 92 9.46 -9.33 11.23
C ARG A 92 8.24 -10.25 11.09
N GLN A 93 7.59 -10.60 12.20
CA GLN A 93 6.42 -11.46 12.17
C GLN A 93 5.27 -10.82 11.40
N LEU A 94 5.05 -9.51 11.58
CA LEU A 94 4.04 -8.77 10.83
C LEU A 94 4.33 -8.77 9.31
N VAL A 95 5.58 -8.51 8.92
CA VAL A 95 6.03 -8.47 7.51
C VAL A 95 5.98 -9.85 6.84
N THR A 96 6.11 -10.93 7.60
CA THR A 96 5.99 -12.31 7.08
C THR A 96 4.61 -12.93 7.27
N SER A 97 3.65 -12.18 7.82
CA SER A 97 2.32 -12.69 8.18
C SER A 97 1.43 -13.08 7.00
N ALA A 98 1.82 -12.72 5.77
CA ALA A 98 1.16 -13.12 4.53
C ALA A 98 2.15 -13.09 3.36
N PRO A 99 1.88 -13.84 2.26
CA PRO A 99 2.71 -13.81 1.07
C PRO A 99 2.77 -12.45 0.37
N LYS A 100 1.68 -11.67 0.46
CA LYS A 100 1.53 -10.32 -0.07
C LYS A 100 0.81 -9.45 0.97
N LEU A 101 1.33 -8.25 1.20
CA LEU A 101 0.79 -7.29 2.17
C LEU A 101 0.47 -5.95 1.51
N ALA A 102 -0.59 -5.30 1.98
CA ALA A 102 -0.87 -3.88 1.80
C ALA A 102 -0.75 -3.21 3.16
N LEU A 103 0.18 -2.26 3.29
CA LEU A 103 0.51 -1.59 4.54
C LEU A 103 0.07 -0.13 4.48
N ASP A 104 -1.10 0.17 5.03
CA ASP A 104 -1.63 1.53 5.04
C ASP A 104 -1.01 2.36 6.17
N GLU A 105 -0.79 3.65 5.90
CA GLU A 105 -0.19 4.61 6.83
C GLU A 105 1.17 4.16 7.42
N ILE A 106 2.03 3.52 6.61
CA ILE A 106 3.34 2.99 7.02
C ILE A 106 4.22 4.00 7.78
N GLN A 107 4.08 5.30 7.48
CA GLN A 107 4.75 6.40 8.19
C GLN A 107 4.47 6.43 9.71
N ARG A 108 3.42 5.77 10.21
CA ARG A 108 3.14 5.66 11.66
C ARG A 108 4.09 4.73 12.40
N VAL A 109 4.73 3.81 11.69
CA VAL A 109 5.73 2.87 12.22
C VAL A 109 6.90 2.79 11.23
N PRO A 110 7.74 3.85 11.16
CA PRO A 110 8.88 3.89 10.24
C PRO A 110 9.89 2.76 10.47
N GLU A 111 9.87 2.13 11.64
CA GLU A 111 10.68 0.96 11.98
C GLU A 111 10.43 -0.23 11.05
N LEU A 112 9.28 -0.29 10.36
CA LEU A 112 8.96 -1.35 9.40
C LEU A 112 9.79 -1.31 8.10
N PHE A 113 10.44 -0.18 7.76
CA PHE A 113 11.19 -0.08 6.50
C PHE A 113 12.35 -1.07 6.41
N LEU A 114 13.08 -1.29 7.51
CA LEU A 114 14.21 -2.23 7.53
C LEU A 114 13.75 -3.71 7.42
N PRO A 115 12.76 -4.18 8.21
CA PRO A 115 12.14 -5.49 8.07
C PRO A 115 11.56 -5.76 6.67
N VAL A 116 10.87 -4.78 6.07
CA VAL A 116 10.38 -4.89 4.68
C VAL A 116 11.54 -5.07 3.71
N LYS A 117 12.60 -4.25 3.84
CA LYS A 117 13.81 -4.40 3.01
C LYS A 117 14.42 -5.80 3.14
N GLN A 118 14.58 -6.30 4.37
CA GLN A 118 15.13 -7.63 4.63
C GLN A 118 14.29 -8.72 3.97
N ALA A 119 12.97 -8.67 4.14
CA ALA A 119 12.05 -9.61 3.50
C ALA A 119 12.15 -9.57 1.97
N VAL A 120 12.27 -8.38 1.38
CA VAL A 120 12.45 -8.22 -0.08
C VAL A 120 13.81 -8.75 -0.55
N ASP A 121 14.88 -8.52 0.20
CA ASP A 121 16.21 -9.03 -0.13
C ASP A 121 16.25 -10.56 -0.12
N GLU A 122 15.51 -11.19 0.79
CA GLU A 122 15.36 -12.66 0.89
C GLU A 122 14.48 -13.23 -0.24
N ASP A 123 13.40 -12.53 -0.60
CA ASP A 123 12.54 -12.94 -1.70
C ASP A 123 11.90 -11.73 -2.41
N ARG A 124 12.39 -11.53 -3.63
CA ARG A 124 12.07 -10.41 -4.53
C ARG A 124 10.80 -10.64 -5.37
N ARG A 125 9.89 -11.52 -4.94
CA ARG A 125 8.62 -11.77 -5.65
C ARG A 125 7.91 -10.43 -5.98
N PRO A 126 7.44 -10.23 -7.23
CA PRO A 126 6.71 -9.02 -7.59
C PRO A 126 5.43 -8.83 -6.78
N GLY A 127 5.15 -7.58 -6.45
CA GLY A 127 3.96 -7.14 -5.75
C GLY A 127 3.85 -7.74 -4.36
N ARG A 128 4.98 -7.98 -3.67
CA ARG A 128 4.98 -8.48 -2.29
C ARG A 128 4.40 -7.45 -1.33
N PHE A 129 4.73 -6.18 -1.51
CA PHE A 129 4.29 -5.09 -0.65
C PHE A 129 3.70 -3.95 -1.48
N VAL A 130 2.66 -3.29 -0.94
CA VAL A 130 2.08 -2.04 -1.45
C VAL A 130 1.74 -1.10 -0.30
#